data_AF-A0A2M9WHX7-F1
#
_entry.id   AF-A0A2M9WHX7-F1
#
_cell.length_a   1.000
_cell.length_b   1.000
_cell.length_c   1.000
_cell.angle_alpha   90.00
_cell.angle_beta   90.00
_cell.angle_gamma   90.00
#
_symmetry.space_group_name_H-M   'P 1'
#
loop_
_entity.id
_entity.type
_entity.pdbx_description
1 polymer ?
#
loop_
_entity_poly.entity_id
_entity_poly.type
_entity_poly.pdbx_seq_one_letter_code
_entity_poly.pdbx_strand_id
1 'polypeptide(L)'
;MYRGFICLLIFYNFSASANEVQSTFNVIANVSNGCEFINESALSVTFPEVSAGDKNSSAYLNFALKCTPGVLAKISFNAGEHSVGAGSRRMLSESDGKTSVPYSIEQINDGSESLINGGTVSVPDYGNINFKFFADLSDLYNLSPGSYSDNLIMTISW
;
A
#
# COMPACT_ATOMS: atom_id res chain seq x y z
N MET A 1 57.20 -16.51 11.31
CA MET A 1 56.78 -16.44 9.89
C MET A 1 55.24 -16.40 9.89
N TYR A 2 54.64 -15.21 10.04
CA TYR A 2 53.18 -15.03 10.07
C TYR A 2 52.72 -14.34 8.78
N ARG A 3 51.93 -15.06 7.98
CA ARG A 3 51.32 -14.57 6.74
C ARG A 3 50.06 -13.80 7.12
N GLY A 4 50.08 -12.48 6.96
CA GLY A 4 48.91 -11.62 7.14
C GLY A 4 47.94 -11.79 5.97
N PHE A 5 46.73 -12.24 6.27
CA PHE A 5 45.60 -12.27 5.34
C PHE A 5 44.84 -10.96 5.51
N ILE A 6 45.01 -10.02 4.56
CA ILE A 6 44.25 -8.77 4.52
C ILE A 6 42.91 -9.09 3.88
N CYS A 7 41.85 -9.08 4.69
CA CYS A 7 40.48 -9.23 4.23
C CYS A 7 39.98 -7.86 3.76
N LEU A 8 39.86 -7.68 2.44
CA LEU A 8 39.36 -6.46 1.81
C LEU A 8 37.81 -6.47 1.91
N LEU A 9 37.24 -5.71 2.85
CA LEU A 9 35.79 -5.51 2.93
C LEU A 9 35.35 -4.54 1.83
N ILE A 10 34.69 -5.07 0.81
CA ILE A 10 33.99 -4.30 -0.21
C ILE A 10 32.68 -3.80 0.42
N PHE A 11 32.65 -2.54 0.83
CA PHE A 11 31.41 -1.86 1.20
C PHE A 11 30.64 -1.52 -0.09
N TYR A 12 29.65 -2.36 -0.43
CA TYR A 12 28.64 -2.01 -1.41
C TYR A 12 27.77 -0.89 -0.82
N ASN A 13 28.06 0.36 -1.19
CA ASN A 13 27.14 1.47 -0.94
C ASN A 13 26.01 1.36 -1.95
N PHE A 14 24.80 1.04 -1.50
CA PHE A 14 23.58 1.29 -2.26
C PHE A 14 23.35 2.80 -2.26
N SER A 15 23.76 3.46 -3.34
CA SER A 15 23.42 4.86 -3.56
C SER A 15 21.98 4.93 -4.07
N ALA A 16 21.05 5.41 -3.23
CA ALA A 16 19.77 5.89 -3.71
C ALA A 16 20.02 7.06 -4.68
N SER A 17 19.37 7.03 -5.85
CA SER A 17 19.52 8.13 -6.81
C SER A 17 18.80 9.36 -6.26
N ALA A 18 19.50 10.50 -6.22
CA ALA A 18 19.00 11.74 -5.62
C ALA A 18 17.79 12.39 -6.33
N ASN A 19 17.19 11.70 -7.32
CA ASN A 19 16.05 12.17 -8.11
C ASN A 19 14.85 11.20 -8.11
N GLU A 20 14.90 10.16 -7.29
CA GLU A 20 13.82 9.18 -7.20
C GLU A 20 12.78 9.57 -6.14
N VAL A 21 11.52 9.30 -6.48
CA VAL A 21 10.38 9.36 -5.58
C VAL A 21 10.05 7.93 -5.19
N GLN A 22 10.07 7.65 -3.89
CA GLN A 22 9.60 6.40 -3.32
C GLN A 22 8.33 6.66 -2.54
N SER A 23 7.31 5.85 -2.77
CA SER A 23 5.99 6.05 -2.17
C SER A 23 5.51 4.75 -1.55
N THR A 24 5.06 4.81 -0.30
CA THR A 24 4.59 3.63 0.44
C THR A 24 3.33 3.97 1.22
N PHE A 25 2.37 3.05 1.29
CA PHE A 25 1.35 3.12 2.34
C PHE A 25 1.31 1.85 3.17
N ASN A 26 1.00 2.02 4.45
CA ASN A 26 0.81 0.92 5.38
C ASN A 26 -0.68 0.76 5.68
N VAL A 27 -1.13 -0.48 5.86
CA VAL A 27 -2.51 -0.79 6.21
C VAL A 27 -2.52 -1.47 7.57
N ILE A 28 -3.24 -0.85 8.49
CA ILE A 28 -3.59 -1.41 9.79
C ILE A 28 -4.97 -2.06 9.66
N ALA A 29 -5.04 -3.37 9.80
CA ALA A 29 -6.28 -4.11 9.66
C ALA A 29 -7.02 -4.28 11.00
N ASN A 30 -8.26 -3.80 11.05
CA ASN A 30 -9.21 -4.04 12.11
C ASN A 30 -10.20 -5.12 11.65
N VAL A 31 -10.01 -6.33 12.14
CA VAL A 31 -10.88 -7.48 11.85
C VAL A 31 -11.82 -7.66 13.03
N SER A 32 -13.11 -7.71 12.76
CA SER A 32 -14.07 -8.09 13.80
C SER A 32 -14.15 -9.66 13.90
N ASN A 33 -14.73 -10.22 14.97
CA ASN A 33 -15.06 -11.67 15.15
C ASN A 33 -15.71 -12.46 13.99
N GLY A 34 -14.96 -13.04 13.07
CA GLY A 34 -15.56 -13.98 12.11
C GLY A 34 -14.74 -14.19 10.85
N CYS A 35 -13.74 -13.35 10.64
CA CYS A 35 -12.69 -13.53 9.66
C CYS A 35 -11.31 -13.49 10.34
N GLU A 36 -10.33 -14.13 9.72
CA GLU A 36 -8.92 -14.12 10.11
C GLU A 36 -8.04 -13.96 8.87
N PHE A 37 -6.90 -13.30 9.01
CA PHE A 37 -5.87 -13.32 7.97
C PHE A 37 -5.23 -14.70 7.90
N ILE A 38 -5.02 -15.17 6.67
CA ILE A 38 -4.33 -16.45 6.44
C ILE A 38 -2.82 -16.28 6.52
N ASN A 39 -2.33 -15.12 6.09
CA ASN A 39 -0.91 -14.77 6.05
C ASN A 39 -0.63 -13.66 7.07
N GLU A 40 -0.17 -12.50 6.60
CA GLU A 40 0.17 -11.35 7.42
C GLU A 40 -1.01 -10.36 7.52
N SER A 41 -1.25 -9.84 8.73
CA SER A 41 -2.23 -8.77 8.99
C SER A 41 -1.65 -7.38 8.84
N ALA A 42 -0.32 -7.25 8.90
CA ALA A 42 0.39 -6.02 8.55
C ALA A 42 0.61 -6.02 7.04
N LEU A 43 -0.08 -5.12 6.34
CA LEU A 43 0.07 -5.00 4.90
C LEU A 43 0.79 -3.69 4.60
N SER A 44 1.76 -3.75 3.70
CA SER A 44 2.47 -2.57 3.21
C SER A 44 2.55 -2.64 1.69
N VAL A 45 2.39 -1.49 1.05
CA VAL A 45 2.44 -1.37 -0.41
C VAL A 45 3.46 -0.31 -0.75
N THR A 46 4.54 -0.74 -1.37
CA THR A 46 5.57 0.15 -1.93
C THR A 46 5.39 0.22 -3.42
N PHE A 47 5.25 1.43 -3.94
CA PHE A 47 5.20 1.70 -5.36
C PHE A 47 6.59 1.56 -5.97
N PRO A 48 6.68 1.17 -7.25
CA PRO A 48 7.93 1.27 -8.00
C PRO A 48 8.50 2.69 -7.89
N GLU A 49 9.81 2.79 -7.76
CA GLU A 49 10.52 4.07 -7.80
C GLU A 49 10.26 4.76 -9.13
N VAL A 50 9.93 6.04 -9.05
CA VAL A 50 9.62 6.88 -10.20
C VAL A 50 10.52 8.10 -10.20
N SER A 51 10.87 8.58 -11.38
CA SER A 51 11.64 9.79 -11.54
C SER A 51 10.74 11.02 -11.43
N ALA A 52 11.29 12.12 -10.92
CA ALA A 52 10.59 13.41 -10.97
C ALA A 52 10.20 13.73 -12.43
N GLY A 53 8.90 13.91 -12.69
CA GLY A 53 8.36 14.15 -14.03
C GLY A 53 7.57 12.99 -14.64
N ASP A 54 7.61 11.80 -14.02
CA ASP A 54 6.70 10.71 -14.38
C ASP A 54 5.24 11.13 -14.16
N LYS A 55 4.30 10.43 -14.80
CA LYS A 55 2.87 10.77 -14.72
C LYS A 55 2.13 9.97 -13.67
N ASN A 56 2.41 8.67 -13.62
CA ASN A 56 1.74 7.72 -12.76
C ASN A 56 2.67 6.58 -12.34
N SER A 57 2.30 5.91 -11.26
CA SER A 57 2.91 4.68 -10.79
C SER A 57 1.82 3.81 -10.20
N SER A 58 1.97 2.49 -10.24
CA SER A 58 0.96 1.60 -9.69
C SER A 58 1.56 0.43 -8.95
N ALA A 59 0.78 -0.10 -8.01
CA ALA A 59 1.14 -1.24 -7.19
C ALA A 59 -0.08 -2.11 -6.90
N TYR A 60 0.16 -3.36 -6.50
CA TYR A 60 -0.90 -4.27 -6.09
C TYR A 60 -0.80 -4.59 -4.61
N LEU A 61 -1.95 -4.61 -3.94
CA LEU A 61 -2.10 -5.17 -2.61
C LEU A 61 -2.85 -6.49 -2.71
N ASN A 62 -2.24 -7.56 -2.22
CA ASN A 62 -2.86 -8.89 -2.20
C ASN A 62 -2.87 -9.41 -0.77
N PHE A 63 -4.02 -9.95 -0.34
CA PHE A 63 -4.12 -10.66 0.92
C PHE A 63 -5.24 -11.69 0.86
N ALA A 64 -5.25 -12.60 1.83
CA ALA A 64 -6.27 -13.64 1.91
C ALA A 64 -6.89 -13.68 3.30
N LEU A 65 -8.22 -13.83 3.33
CA LEU A 65 -9.00 -14.01 4.55
C LEU A 65 -9.62 -15.39 4.57
N LYS A 66 -9.77 -15.94 5.77
CA LYS A 66 -10.60 -17.09 6.05
C LYS A 66 -11.74 -16.64 6.96
N CYS A 67 -12.97 -16.81 6.51
CA CYS A 67 -14.16 -16.39 7.24
C CYS A 67 -15.03 -17.59 7.63
N THR A 68 -15.90 -17.40 8.63
CA THR A 68 -16.91 -18.38 9.03
C THR A 68 -17.86 -18.64 7.87
N PRO A 69 -18.20 -19.90 7.54
CA PRO A 69 -19.12 -20.18 6.44
C PRO A 69 -20.49 -19.51 6.61
N GLY A 70 -21.01 -18.93 5.52
CA GLY A 70 -22.33 -18.26 5.50
C GLY A 70 -22.35 -16.83 6.04
N VAL A 71 -21.19 -16.22 6.32
CA VAL A 71 -21.11 -14.79 6.69
C VAL A 71 -20.70 -13.94 5.48
N LEU A 72 -21.40 -12.82 5.27
CA LEU A 72 -21.06 -11.85 4.25
C LEU A 72 -20.06 -10.85 4.82
N ALA A 73 -18.77 -11.12 4.65
CA ALA A 73 -17.76 -10.14 5.03
C ALA A 73 -17.82 -8.90 4.12
N LYS A 74 -17.42 -7.78 4.70
CA LYS A 74 -17.45 -6.42 4.18
C LYS A 74 -16.10 -5.78 4.47
N ILE A 75 -15.37 -5.41 3.42
CA ILE A 75 -14.08 -4.72 3.53
C ILE A 75 -14.27 -3.27 3.17
N SER A 76 -13.64 -2.36 3.93
CA SER A 76 -13.54 -0.94 3.60
C SER A 76 -12.19 -0.37 4.03
N PHE A 77 -11.72 0.67 3.36
CA PHE A 77 -10.55 1.45 3.75
C PHE A 77 -11.01 2.86 4.16
N ASN A 78 -10.41 3.41 5.21
CA ASN A 78 -10.52 4.84 5.48
C ASN A 78 -9.82 5.67 4.38
N ALA A 79 -9.79 6.99 4.57
CA ALA A 79 -9.19 7.91 3.61
C ALA A 79 -7.66 8.10 3.78
N GLY A 80 -7.02 7.37 4.69
CA GLY A 80 -5.64 7.63 5.10
C GLY A 80 -5.50 8.71 6.18
N GLU A 81 -4.31 8.85 6.74
CA GLU A 81 -3.96 9.80 7.78
C GLU A 81 -3.90 11.25 7.24
N HIS A 82 -3.51 11.40 5.98
CA HIS A 82 -3.30 12.71 5.34
C HIS A 82 -4.43 13.11 4.37
N SER A 83 -5.62 12.54 4.56
CA SER A 83 -6.77 12.86 3.73
C SER A 83 -7.21 14.33 3.87
N VAL A 84 -7.62 14.96 2.76
CA VAL A 84 -8.13 16.34 2.73
C VAL A 84 -9.66 16.41 2.59
N GLY A 85 -10.34 15.28 2.70
CA GLY A 85 -11.79 15.18 2.57
C GLY A 85 -12.27 13.75 2.31
N ALA A 86 -13.58 13.55 2.27
CA ALA A 86 -14.18 12.25 2.00
C ALA A 86 -13.73 11.73 0.61
N GLY A 87 -12.95 10.64 0.61
CA GLY A 87 -12.53 9.96 -0.61
C GLY A 87 -11.34 10.56 -1.36
N SER A 88 -10.59 11.48 -0.75
CA SER A 88 -9.29 11.95 -1.29
C SER A 88 -8.17 11.44 -0.42
N ARG A 89 -7.40 10.47 -0.91
CA ARG A 89 -6.22 9.93 -0.24
C ARG A 89 -4.96 10.61 -0.77
N ARG A 90 -4.01 10.84 0.12
CA ARG A 90 -2.73 11.45 -0.21
C ARG A 90 -1.64 10.89 0.68
N MET A 91 -0.45 10.72 0.13
CA MET A 91 0.76 10.47 0.91
C MET A 91 1.47 11.78 1.13
N LEU A 92 2.13 11.92 2.28
CA LEU A 92 2.86 13.12 2.65
C LEU A 92 4.37 12.85 2.56
N SER A 93 5.10 13.83 2.06
CA SER A 93 6.57 13.79 2.04
C SER A 93 7.10 13.72 3.46
N GLU A 94 7.95 12.74 3.72
CA GLU A 94 8.60 12.55 5.03
C GLU A 94 9.64 13.64 5.32
N SER A 95 10.15 14.30 4.26
CA SER A 95 11.19 15.32 4.39
C SER A 95 10.66 16.69 4.81
N ASP A 96 9.47 17.09 4.33
CA ASP A 96 8.91 18.43 4.57
C ASP A 96 7.55 18.42 5.27
N GLY A 97 6.88 17.26 5.36
CA GLY A 97 5.56 17.11 5.97
C GLY A 97 4.46 18.00 5.33
N LYS A 98 4.65 18.43 4.07
CA LYS A 98 3.78 19.40 3.39
C LYS A 98 3.48 19.00 1.96
N THR A 99 4.48 18.54 1.22
CA THR A 99 4.30 18.10 -0.16
C THR A 99 3.54 16.78 -0.14
N SER A 100 2.53 16.63 -0.98
CA SER A 100 1.68 15.44 -1.00
C SER A 100 1.50 14.89 -2.40
N VAL A 101 1.38 13.57 -2.51
CA VAL A 101 1.02 12.87 -3.75
C VAL A 101 -0.35 12.20 -3.59
N PRO A 102 -1.32 12.46 -4.49
CA PRO A 102 -2.62 11.78 -4.44
C PRO A 102 -2.50 10.33 -4.90
N TYR A 103 -3.36 9.48 -4.32
CA TYR A 103 -3.47 8.09 -4.75
C TYR A 103 -4.90 7.56 -4.66
N SER A 104 -5.20 6.51 -5.44
CA SER A 104 -6.45 5.77 -5.39
C SER A 104 -6.21 4.30 -5.02
N ILE A 105 -7.25 3.64 -4.50
CA ILE A 105 -7.29 2.19 -4.31
C ILE A 105 -8.60 1.68 -4.91
N GLU A 106 -8.46 0.70 -5.78
CA GLU A 106 -9.55 0.06 -6.51
C GLU A 106 -9.51 -1.45 -6.29
N GLN A 107 -10.68 -2.06 -6.15
CA GLN A 107 -10.76 -3.51 -6.10
C GLN A 107 -10.78 -4.06 -7.52
N ILE A 108 -10.07 -5.16 -7.74
CA ILE A 108 -10.17 -5.93 -8.98
C ILE A 108 -11.10 -7.13 -8.71
N ASN A 109 -12.33 -7.07 -9.22
CA ASN A 109 -13.31 -8.16 -9.17
C ASN A 109 -13.59 -8.67 -10.58
N ASP A 110 -13.28 -9.94 -10.86
CA ASP A 110 -13.56 -10.58 -12.16
C ASP A 110 -13.08 -9.77 -13.39
N GLY A 111 -11.99 -9.01 -13.22
CA GLY A 111 -11.42 -8.14 -14.26
C GLY A 111 -12.06 -6.75 -14.37
N SER A 112 -12.99 -6.39 -13.49
CA SER A 112 -13.56 -5.05 -13.36
C SER A 112 -12.99 -4.31 -12.14
N GLU A 113 -12.67 -3.03 -12.32
CA GLU A 113 -12.17 -2.14 -11.28
C GLU A 113 -13.32 -1.38 -10.63
N SER A 114 -13.30 -1.26 -9.29
CA SER A 114 -14.28 -0.48 -8.55
C SER A 114 -13.61 0.35 -7.46
N LEU A 115 -13.87 1.66 -7.47
CA LEU A 115 -13.33 2.63 -6.51
C LEU A 115 -13.77 2.29 -5.07
N ILE A 116 -12.80 2.17 -4.18
CA ILE A 116 -13.04 1.88 -2.75
C ILE A 116 -12.96 3.16 -1.95
N ASN A 117 -13.73 4.17 -2.34
CA ASN A 117 -13.99 5.29 -1.43
C ASN A 117 -15.05 4.86 -0.42
N GLY A 118 -14.62 4.12 0.61
CA GLY A 118 -15.52 3.55 1.63
C GLY A 118 -16.44 2.44 1.08
N GLY A 119 -16.13 1.89 -0.09
CA GLY A 119 -16.90 0.84 -0.74
C GLY A 119 -16.88 -0.45 0.09
N THR A 120 -18.04 -1.10 0.18
CA THR A 120 -18.23 -2.36 0.89
C THR A 120 -18.04 -3.51 -0.08
N VAL A 121 -17.09 -4.40 0.18
CA VAL A 121 -16.87 -5.59 -0.65
C VAL A 121 -17.63 -6.78 -0.09
N SER A 122 -18.58 -7.36 -0.83
CA SER A 122 -19.25 -8.61 -0.43
C SER A 122 -18.37 -9.82 -0.69
N VAL A 123 -18.29 -10.71 0.29
CA VAL A 123 -17.44 -11.89 0.27
C VAL A 123 -18.29 -13.16 0.13
N PRO A 124 -17.93 -14.13 -0.74
CA PRO A 124 -18.70 -15.37 -0.94
C PRO A 124 -18.60 -16.35 0.24
N ASP A 125 -19.62 -17.20 0.37
CA ASP A 125 -19.97 -17.99 1.57
C ASP A 125 -18.95 -19.02 2.07
N TYR A 126 -17.88 -19.34 1.31
CA TYR A 126 -16.94 -20.38 1.73
C TYR A 126 -15.55 -20.28 1.08
N GLY A 127 -14.55 -20.70 1.86
CA GLY A 127 -13.16 -20.87 1.43
C GLY A 127 -12.26 -19.69 1.77
N ASN A 128 -11.00 -19.82 1.37
CA ASN A 128 -10.05 -18.72 1.45
C ASN A 128 -10.44 -17.69 0.39
N ILE A 129 -10.69 -16.45 0.80
CA ILE A 129 -11.01 -15.37 -0.11
C ILE A 129 -9.74 -14.58 -0.37
N ASN A 130 -9.30 -14.59 -1.62
CA ASN A 130 -8.17 -13.80 -2.07
C ASN A 130 -8.68 -12.44 -2.53
N PHE A 131 -8.13 -11.38 -1.96
CA PHE A 131 -8.39 -10.02 -2.40
C PHE A 131 -7.19 -9.50 -3.18
N LYS A 132 -7.48 -8.80 -4.27
CA LYS A 132 -6.51 -8.05 -5.05
C LYS A 132 -7.01 -6.63 -5.23
N PHE A 133 -6.21 -5.69 -4.76
CA PHE A 133 -6.43 -4.27 -4.92
C PHE A 133 -5.36 -3.69 -5.82
N PHE A 134 -5.78 -2.79 -6.70
CA PHE A 134 -4.92 -1.94 -7.50
C PHE A 134 -4.81 -0.58 -6.82
N ALA A 135 -3.59 -0.08 -6.67
CA ALA A 135 -3.35 1.27 -6.19
C ALA A 135 -2.62 2.06 -7.26
N ASP A 136 -3.05 3.29 -7.50
CA ASP A 136 -2.50 4.18 -8.51
C ASP A 136 -2.06 5.49 -7.85
N LEU A 137 -0.84 5.93 -8.16
CA LEU A 137 -0.37 7.28 -7.91
C LEU A 137 -0.63 8.12 -9.15
N SER A 138 -1.20 9.29 -8.95
CA SER A 138 -1.41 10.29 -9.99
C SER A 138 -0.65 11.57 -9.66
N ASP A 139 -0.50 12.44 -10.66
CA ASP A 139 0.09 13.78 -10.51
C ASP A 139 1.54 13.81 -10.00
N LEU A 140 2.37 12.85 -10.45
CA LEU A 140 3.78 12.72 -10.03
C LEU A 140 4.74 13.81 -10.57
N TYR A 141 4.29 14.62 -11.54
CA TYR A 141 5.14 15.48 -12.36
C TYR A 141 5.85 16.64 -11.62
N ASN A 142 5.38 17.01 -10.42
CA ASN A 142 5.93 18.11 -9.63
C ASN A 142 6.41 17.65 -8.23
N LEU A 143 6.63 16.36 -8.04
CA LEU A 143 7.12 15.84 -6.76
C LEU A 143 8.61 16.11 -6.60
N SER A 144 8.99 16.46 -5.37
CA SER A 144 10.39 16.53 -5.00
C SER A 144 10.90 15.12 -4.74
N PRO A 145 12.18 14.81 -5.06
CA PRO A 145 12.77 13.52 -4.72
C PRO A 145 12.67 13.24 -3.23
N GLY A 146 12.46 11.97 -2.87
CA GLY A 146 12.33 11.53 -1.49
C GLY A 146 11.21 10.54 -1.24
N SER A 147 10.97 10.28 0.05
CA SER A 147 9.97 9.32 0.52
C SER A 147 8.64 9.99 0.82
N TYR A 148 7.56 9.35 0.38
CA TYR A 148 6.19 9.73 0.67
C TYR A 148 5.48 8.56 1.36
N SER A 149 4.76 8.85 2.44
CA SER A 149 4.05 7.83 3.21
C SER A 149 2.62 8.20 3.61
N ASP A 150 1.81 7.17 3.84
CA ASP A 150 0.46 7.28 4.44
C ASP A 150 0.14 6.02 5.25
N ASN A 151 -0.79 6.15 6.20
CA ASN A 151 -1.30 5.04 7.01
C ASN A 151 -2.81 4.91 6.83
N LEU A 152 -3.26 3.75 6.35
CA LEU A 152 -4.67 3.42 6.21
C LEU A 152 -5.14 2.49 7.32
N ILE A 153 -6.42 2.62 7.66
CA ILE A 153 -7.15 1.64 8.45
C ILE A 153 -8.08 0.88 7.51
N MET A 154 -7.89 -0.44 7.46
CA MET A 154 -8.81 -1.35 6.80
C MET A 154 -9.76 -1.93 7.84
N THR A 155 -11.07 -1.85 7.59
CA THR A 155 -12.09 -2.45 8.47
C THR A 155 -12.73 -3.63 7.76
N ILE A 156 -12.72 -4.78 8.44
CA ILE A 156 -13.38 -6.01 7.99
C ILE A 156 -14.51 -6.34 8.98
N SER A 157 -15.75 -6.31 8.50
CA SER A 157 -16.97 -6.62 9.24
C SER A 157 -17.80 -7.72 8.58
N TRP A 158 -18.66 -8.43 9.31
CA TRP A 158 -19.74 -9.27 8.76
C TRP A 158 -21.10 -8.84 9.30
#